data_AF-A0A7V1TW46-F1
#
_entry.id   AF-A0A7V1TW46-F1
#
_cell.length_a   1.000
_cell.length_b   1.000
_cell.length_c   1.000
_cell.angle_alpha   90.00
_cell.angle_beta   90.00
_cell.angle_gamma   90.00
#
_symmetry.space_group_name_H-M   'P 1'
#
loop_
_entity.id
_entity.type
_entity.pdbx_description
1 polymer ?
#
loop_
_entity_poly.entity_id
_entity_poly.type
_entity_poly.pdbx_seq_one_letter_code
_entity_poly.pdbx_strand_id
1 'polypeptide(L)'
;MKKVLIGWIAVFVAMMVMDFIIHGVILASAYQATQNLWRPDMQSMMWIYWVIGLIGSFFFSFIFSKGYEGKGIAEGVRYGLYIGIWMSVGMAYGTYGMVAIPYSMALQWFIYGVIEYVIGGIILALVFGKKQEAPAA
;
A
#
# COMPACT_ATOMS: atom_id res chain seq x y z
N MET A 1 -7.31 17.46 10.55
CA MET A 1 -6.06 17.64 9.77
C MET A 1 -4.82 17.06 10.45
N LYS A 2 -4.52 17.36 11.73
CA LYS A 2 -3.32 16.81 12.41
C LYS A 2 -3.16 15.28 12.30
N LYS A 3 -4.24 14.52 12.58
CA LYS A 3 -4.25 13.04 12.46
C LYS A 3 -4.02 12.55 11.02
N VAL A 4 -4.54 13.27 10.03
CA VAL A 4 -4.33 12.94 8.60
C VAL A 4 -2.85 13.10 8.25
N LEU A 5 -2.20 14.19 8.68
CA LEU A 5 -0.78 14.42 8.40
C LEU A 5 0.12 13.40 9.09
N ILE A 6 -0.14 13.09 10.36
CA ILE A 6 0.62 12.07 11.10
C ILE A 6 0.41 10.69 10.46
N GLY A 7 -0.84 10.34 10.14
CA GLY A 7 -1.18 9.07 9.49
C GLY A 7 -0.55 8.94 8.12
N TRP A 8 -0.55 10.02 7.34
CA TRP A 8 0.12 10.09 6.04
C TRP A 8 1.60 9.77 6.14
N ILE A 9 2.34 10.48 7.01
CA ILE A 9 3.78 10.23 7.16
C ILE A 9 4.03 8.81 7.68
N ALA A 10 3.23 8.31 8.63
CA ALA A 10 3.38 6.96 9.16
C ALA A 10 3.14 5.89 8.09
N VAL A 11 2.08 6.02 7.30
CA VAL A 11 1.78 5.10 6.19
C VAL A 11 2.84 5.20 5.10
N PHE A 12 3.27 6.40 4.73
CA PHE A 12 4.32 6.59 3.73
C PHE A 12 5.59 5.84 4.11
N VAL A 13 6.09 6.05 5.33
CA VAL A 13 7.29 5.37 5.82
C VAL A 13 7.10 3.86 5.85
N ALA A 14 5.95 3.38 6.34
CA ALA A 14 5.67 1.95 6.40
C ALA A 14 5.64 1.31 5.01
N MET A 15 5.01 1.97 4.04
CA MET A 15 4.97 1.53 2.63
C MET A 15 6.37 1.48 2.04
N MET A 16 7.19 2.52 2.21
CA MET A 16 8.58 2.50 1.70
C MET A 16 9.42 1.35 2.30
N VAL A 17 9.22 1.03 3.58
CA VAL A 17 9.89 -0.10 4.23
C VAL A 17 9.37 -1.43 3.67
N MET A 18 8.06 -1.58 3.50
CA MET A 18 7.45 -2.78 2.94
C MET A 18 7.84 -2.98 1.47
N ASP A 19 7.80 -1.93 0.65
CA ASP A 19 8.29 -1.93 -0.74
C ASP A 19 9.72 -2.43 -0.82
N PHE A 20 10.63 -1.93 0.03
CA PHE A 20 12.00 -2.40 0.08
C PHE A 20 12.09 -3.90 0.41
N ILE A 21 11.33 -4.36 1.42
CA ILE A 21 11.34 -5.77 1.82
C ILE A 21 10.75 -6.65 0.72
N ILE A 22 9.60 -6.29 0.16
CA ILE A 22 8.89 -7.07 -0.85
C ILE A 22 9.68 -7.10 -2.15
N HIS A 23 10.07 -5.95 -2.68
CA HIS A 23 10.68 -5.85 -4.00
C HIS A 23 12.19 -5.99 -3.98
N GLY A 24 12.86 -5.40 -2.99
CA GLY A 24 14.31 -5.41 -2.84
C GLY A 24 14.87 -6.68 -2.20
N VAL A 25 14.06 -7.45 -1.46
CA VAL A 25 14.50 -8.68 -0.78
C VAL A 25 13.73 -9.90 -1.29
N ILE A 26 12.41 -9.95 -1.08
CA ILE A 26 11.60 -11.16 -1.35
C ILE A 26 11.56 -11.47 -2.86
N LEU A 27 11.35 -10.45 -3.69
CA LEU A 27 11.18 -10.60 -5.13
C LEU A 27 12.44 -10.29 -5.94
N ALA A 28 13.57 -10.03 -5.27
CA ALA A 28 14.81 -9.60 -5.93
C ALA A 28 15.28 -10.60 -6.99
N SER A 29 15.26 -11.89 -6.68
CA SER A 29 15.64 -12.96 -7.62
C SER A 29 14.66 -13.06 -8.79
N ALA A 30 13.36 -12.88 -8.56
CA ALA A 30 12.34 -12.88 -9.60
C ALA A 30 12.53 -11.70 -10.58
N TYR A 31 12.93 -10.52 -10.07
CA TYR A 31 13.27 -9.37 -10.90
C TYR A 31 14.52 -9.59 -11.75
N GLN A 32 15.57 -10.21 -11.18
CA GLN A 32 16.77 -10.55 -11.94
C GLN A 32 16.47 -11.55 -13.06
N ALA A 33 15.64 -12.56 -12.78
CA ALA A 33 15.24 -13.57 -13.76
C ALA A 33 14.41 -13.00 -14.92
N THR A 34 13.75 -11.85 -14.71
CA THR A 34 12.87 -11.19 -15.68
C THR A 34 13.44 -9.87 -16.21
N GLN A 35 14.73 -9.61 -16.01
CA GLN A 35 15.36 -8.32 -16.32
C GLN A 35 15.14 -7.83 -17.76
N ASN A 36 15.02 -8.76 -18.71
CA ASN A 36 14.80 -8.49 -20.13
C ASN A 36 13.37 -7.99 -20.45
N LEU A 37 12.43 -8.13 -19.51
CA LEU A 37 11.06 -7.65 -19.67
C LEU A 37 10.90 -6.19 -19.23
N TRP A 38 11.85 -5.65 -18.46
CA TRP A 38 11.75 -4.32 -17.86
C TRP A 38 12.43 -3.25 -18.72
N ARG A 39 12.09 -1.99 -18.40
CA ARG A 39 12.75 -0.85 -19.04
C ARG A 39 14.25 -0.83 -18.73
N PRO A 40 15.13 -0.58 -19.72
CA PRO A 40 16.57 -0.53 -19.49
C PRO A 40 17.00 0.67 -18.63
N ASP A 41 16.22 1.76 -18.63
CA ASP A 41 16.46 2.98 -17.86
C ASP A 41 15.75 3.00 -16.49
N MET A 42 15.14 1.88 -16.08
CA MET A 42 14.31 1.78 -14.86
C MET A 42 15.00 2.37 -13.62
N GLN A 43 16.29 2.09 -13.40
CA GLN A 43 17.03 2.59 -12.24
C GLN A 43 17.08 4.12 -12.16
N SER A 44 17.20 4.81 -13.29
CA SER A 44 17.20 6.28 -13.34
C SER A 44 15.82 6.89 -13.00
N MET A 45 14.77 6.07 -13.05
CA MET A 45 13.39 6.47 -12.83
C MET A 45 12.85 6.06 -11.46
N MET A 46 13.70 5.53 -10.56
CA MET A 46 13.29 5.10 -9.22
C MET A 46 12.64 6.21 -8.38
N TRP A 47 12.98 7.47 -8.64
CA TRP A 47 12.37 8.63 -7.99
C TRP A 47 10.84 8.69 -8.19
N ILE A 48 10.31 8.12 -9.29
CA ILE A 48 8.87 8.09 -9.58
C ILE A 48 8.12 7.30 -8.49
N TYR A 49 8.69 6.20 -7.99
CA TYR A 49 8.06 5.39 -6.94
C TYR A 49 7.95 6.15 -5.61
N TRP A 50 8.94 6.99 -5.28
CA TRP A 50 8.86 7.87 -4.11
C TRP A 50 7.71 8.88 -4.25
N VAL A 51 7.54 9.47 -5.42
CA VAL A 51 6.44 10.42 -5.70
C VAL A 51 5.08 9.72 -5.64
N ILE A 52 4.96 8.53 -6.25
CA ILE A 52 3.75 7.70 -6.17
C ILE A 52 3.43 7.35 -4.71
N GLY A 53 4.42 6.88 -3.95
CA GLY A 53 4.26 6.55 -2.54
C GLY A 53 3.82 7.75 -1.72
N LEU A 54 4.41 8.93 -1.95
CA LEU A 54 4.11 10.15 -1.21
C LEU A 54 2.66 10.61 -1.48
N ILE A 55 2.25 10.67 -2.75
CA ILE A 55 0.91 11.09 -3.15
C ILE A 55 -0.13 10.04 -2.75
N GLY A 56 0.15 8.76 -3.02
CA GLY A 56 -0.75 7.64 -2.76
C GLY A 56 -1.04 7.49 -1.27
N SER A 57 -0.01 7.53 -0.41
CA SER A 57 -0.18 7.46 1.05
C SER A 57 -0.95 8.66 1.60
N PHE A 58 -0.84 9.85 1.00
CA PHE A 58 -1.63 11.01 1.38
C PHE A 58 -3.11 10.76 1.12
N PHE A 59 -3.47 10.36 -0.11
CA PHE A 59 -4.86 10.11 -0.47
C PHE A 59 -5.45 8.90 0.27
N PHE A 60 -4.66 7.85 0.49
CA PHE A 60 -5.05 6.73 1.33
C PHE A 60 -5.42 7.19 2.75
N SER A 61 -4.58 8.02 3.37
CA SER A 61 -4.84 8.57 4.70
C SER A 61 -6.01 9.55 4.73
N PHE A 62 -6.15 10.37 3.69
CA PHE A 62 -7.24 11.32 3.55
C PHE A 62 -8.60 10.61 3.37
N ILE A 63 -8.67 9.61 2.50
CA ILE A 63 -9.91 8.84 2.26
C ILE A 63 -10.30 8.08 3.52
N PHE A 64 -9.35 7.44 4.23
CA PHE A 64 -9.62 6.82 5.52
C PHE A 64 -10.27 7.80 6.49
N SER A 65 -9.76 9.04 6.56
CA SER A 65 -10.31 10.07 7.45
C SER A 65 -11.77 10.46 7.15
N LYS A 66 -12.27 10.20 5.94
CA LYS A 66 -13.65 10.45 5.53
C LYS A 66 -14.61 9.33 5.92
N GLY A 67 -14.09 8.10 6.06
CA GLY A 67 -14.88 6.91 6.43
C GLY A 67 -14.58 6.34 7.81
N TYR A 68 -13.73 7.01 8.59
CA TYR A 68 -13.36 6.59 9.94
C TYR A 68 -14.50 6.84 10.94
N GLU A 69 -14.95 5.79 11.62
CA GLU A 69 -16.05 5.84 12.60
C GLU A 69 -15.55 5.65 14.04
N GLY A 70 -14.30 5.19 14.23
CA GLY A 70 -13.68 5.06 15.55
C GLY A 70 -13.91 3.73 16.24
N LYS A 71 -14.27 2.68 15.51
CA LYS A 71 -14.44 1.30 15.99
C LYS A 71 -13.12 0.53 16.15
N GLY A 72 -11.99 1.18 15.89
CA GLY A 72 -10.64 0.64 16.12
C GLY A 72 -10.06 -0.12 14.93
N ILE A 73 -9.17 -1.09 15.22
CA ILE A 73 -8.31 -1.74 14.22
C ILE A 73 -9.09 -2.41 13.09
N ALA A 74 -10.27 -2.96 13.36
CA ALA A 74 -11.11 -3.61 12.35
C ALA A 74 -11.51 -2.68 11.20
N GLU A 75 -11.66 -1.36 11.45
CA GLU A 75 -11.88 -0.39 10.37
C GLU A 75 -10.68 -0.27 9.45
N GLY A 76 -9.47 -0.25 10.04
CA GLY A 76 -8.21 -0.23 9.31
C GLY A 76 -8.05 -1.46 8.42
N VAL A 77 -8.30 -2.65 8.97
CA VAL A 77 -8.25 -3.90 8.20
C VAL A 77 -9.24 -3.88 7.06
N ARG A 78 -10.51 -3.52 7.32
CA ARG A 78 -11.56 -3.47 6.28
C ARG A 78 -11.20 -2.47 5.18
N TYR A 79 -10.78 -1.26 5.56
CA TYR A 79 -10.40 -0.22 4.61
C TYR A 79 -9.21 -0.65 3.76
N GLY A 80 -8.15 -1.14 4.40
CA GLY A 80 -6.95 -1.61 3.72
C GLY A 80 -7.22 -2.80 2.81
N LEU A 81 -8.13 -3.71 3.18
CA LEU A 81 -8.54 -4.82 2.33
C LEU A 81 -9.25 -4.32 1.06
N TYR A 82 -10.20 -3.40 1.17
CA TYR A 82 -10.94 -2.89 0.02
C TYR A 82 -10.05 -2.12 -0.95
N ILE A 83 -9.25 -1.19 -0.45
CA ILE A 83 -8.31 -0.44 -1.29
C ILE A 83 -7.22 -1.37 -1.82
N GLY A 84 -6.73 -2.29 -0.99
CA GLY A 84 -5.69 -3.23 -1.36
C GLY A 84 -6.08 -4.12 -2.51
N ILE A 85 -7.28 -4.71 -2.47
CA ILE A 85 -7.80 -5.51 -3.58
C ILE A 85 -7.94 -4.65 -4.84
N TRP A 86 -8.58 -3.49 -4.73
CA TRP A 86 -8.83 -2.59 -5.86
C TRP A 86 -7.53 -2.16 -6.56
N MET A 87 -6.54 -1.70 -5.78
CA MET A 87 -5.27 -1.19 -6.33
C MET A 87 -4.37 -2.32 -6.81
N SER A 88 -4.25 -3.40 -6.03
CA SER A 88 -3.29 -4.48 -6.32
C SER A 88 -3.75 -5.36 -7.47
N VAL A 89 -5.06 -5.57 -7.66
CA VAL A 89 -5.55 -6.39 -8.78
C VAL A 89 -5.26 -5.72 -10.12
N GLY A 90 -5.54 -4.42 -10.23
CA GLY A 90 -5.30 -3.65 -11.46
C GLY A 90 -3.82 -3.54 -11.78
N MET A 91 -2.98 -3.27 -10.77
CA MET A 91 -1.54 -3.20 -10.95
C MET A 91 -0.94 -4.56 -11.35
N ALA A 92 -1.24 -5.62 -10.61
CA ALA A 92 -0.61 -6.93 -10.82
C ALA A 92 -1.09 -7.60 -12.11
N TYR A 93 -2.41 -7.75 -12.28
CA TYR A 93 -2.97 -8.45 -13.43
C TYR A 93 -3.08 -7.58 -14.68
N GLY A 94 -3.17 -6.25 -14.52
CA GLY A 94 -3.02 -5.32 -15.64
C GLY A 94 -1.62 -5.40 -16.24
N THR A 95 -0.58 -5.47 -15.39
CA THR A 95 0.79 -5.68 -15.88
C THR A 95 0.96 -7.05 -16.51
N TYR A 96 0.40 -8.12 -15.92
CA TYR A 96 0.43 -9.46 -16.52
C TYR A 96 -0.23 -9.53 -17.91
N GLY A 97 -1.31 -8.78 -18.14
CA GLY A 97 -1.94 -8.69 -19.46
C GLY A 97 -1.14 -7.89 -20.48
N MET A 98 -0.25 -6.99 -20.03
CA MET A 98 0.53 -6.09 -20.89
C MET A 98 1.95 -6.59 -21.15
N VAL A 99 2.59 -7.17 -20.14
CA VAL A 99 3.98 -7.62 -20.12
C VAL A 99 3.98 -9.11 -19.78
N ALA A 100 4.76 -9.89 -20.52
CA ALA A 100 4.84 -11.35 -20.40
C ALA A 100 5.58 -11.82 -19.12
N ILE A 101 5.18 -11.32 -17.95
CA ILE A 101 5.71 -11.71 -16.65
C ILE A 101 5.17 -13.10 -16.26
N PRO A 102 5.90 -13.88 -15.44
CA PRO A 102 5.38 -15.14 -14.91
C PRO A 102 4.12 -14.91 -14.07
N TYR A 103 3.13 -15.82 -14.18
CA TYR A 103 1.90 -15.75 -13.38
C TYR A 103 2.18 -15.71 -11.86
N SER A 104 3.20 -16.43 -11.40
CA SER A 104 3.62 -16.42 -10.00
C SER A 104 3.99 -15.02 -9.50
N MET A 105 4.65 -14.21 -10.35
CA MET A 105 5.01 -12.83 -10.02
C MET A 105 3.76 -11.95 -9.88
N ALA A 106 2.81 -12.06 -10.81
CA ALA A 106 1.54 -11.34 -10.73
C ALA A 106 0.76 -11.72 -9.46
N LEU A 107 0.67 -13.01 -9.15
CA LEU A 107 0.00 -13.49 -7.94
C LEU A 107 0.68 -12.97 -6.67
N GLN A 108 2.01 -12.98 -6.62
CA GLN A 108 2.78 -12.45 -5.50
C GLN A 108 2.57 -10.94 -5.32
N TRP A 109 2.63 -10.15 -6.40
CA TRP A 109 2.34 -8.71 -6.33
C TRP A 109 0.94 -8.42 -5.82
N PHE A 110 -0.06 -9.19 -6.27
CA PHE A 110 -1.41 -9.05 -5.77
C PHE A 110 -1.50 -9.34 -4.26
N ILE A 111 -0.98 -10.48 -3.80
CA ILE A 111 -1.06 -10.89 -2.40
C ILE A 111 -0.28 -9.91 -1.50
N TYR A 112 0.96 -9.59 -1.86
CA TYR A 112 1.79 -8.69 -1.07
C TYR A 112 1.24 -7.27 -1.04
N GLY A 113 0.73 -6.75 -2.16
CA GLY A 113 0.07 -5.44 -2.19
C GLY A 113 -1.16 -5.39 -1.29
N VAL A 114 -2.02 -6.42 -1.30
CA VAL A 114 -3.17 -6.48 -0.40
C VAL A 114 -2.74 -6.46 1.07
N ILE A 115 -1.72 -7.25 1.43
CA ILE A 115 -1.16 -7.28 2.80
C ILE A 115 -0.63 -5.90 3.18
N GLU A 116 0.10 -5.24 2.28
CA GLU A 116 0.68 -3.92 2.48
C GLU A 116 -0.38 -2.85 2.78
N TYR A 117 -1.44 -2.80 1.98
CA TYR A 117 -2.57 -1.89 2.20
C TYR A 117 -3.33 -2.20 3.49
N VAL A 118 -3.48 -3.47 3.88
CA VAL A 118 -4.06 -3.85 5.18
C VAL A 118 -3.21 -3.31 6.33
N ILE A 119 -1.88 -3.47 6.27
CA ILE A 119 -0.96 -2.92 7.28
C ILE A 119 -1.09 -1.39 7.34
N GLY A 120 -1.10 -0.71 6.18
CA GLY A 120 -1.33 0.74 6.11
C GLY A 120 -2.65 1.15 6.77
N GLY A 121 -3.72 0.41 6.52
CA GLY A 121 -5.03 0.66 7.13
C GLY A 121 -5.01 0.48 8.66
N ILE A 122 -4.33 -0.55 9.16
CA ILE A 122 -4.13 -0.77 10.60
C ILE A 122 -3.38 0.41 11.22
N ILE A 123 -2.29 0.87 10.59
CA ILE A 123 -1.53 2.04 11.05
C ILE A 123 -2.44 3.27 11.18
N LEU A 124 -3.30 3.52 10.19
CA LEU A 124 -4.24 4.64 10.25
C LEU A 124 -5.26 4.48 11.38
N ALA A 125 -5.80 3.29 11.59
CA ALA A 125 -6.70 3.03 12.71
C ALA A 125 -6.03 3.30 14.07
N LEU A 126 -4.74 2.95 14.22
CA LEU A 126 -3.96 3.24 15.43
C LEU A 126 -3.72 4.75 15.60
N VAL A 127 -3.38 5.47 14.54
CA VAL A 127 -3.16 6.94 14.58
C VAL A 127 -4.46 7.69 14.87
N PHE A 128 -5.57 7.26 14.28
CA PHE A 128 -6.87 7.90 14.49
C PHE A 128 -7.48 7.54 15.84
N GLY A 129 -7.18 6.35 16.37
CA GLY A 129 -7.58 5.87 17.69
C GLY A 129 -9.00 5.29 17.71
N LYS A 130 -9.59 5.23 18.91
CA LYS A 130 -11.05 5.06 19.08
C LYS A 130 -11.66 6.40 19.43
N LYS A 131 -12.90 6.63 19.02
CA LYS A 131 -13.69 7.77 19.53
C LYS A 131 -14.20 7.37 20.91
N GLN A 132 -13.91 8.16 21.95
CA GLN A 132 -14.52 7.92 23.26
C GLN A 132 -16.04 8.07 23.13
N GLU A 133 -16.80 7.06 23.54
CA GLU A 133 -18.23 7.22 23.75
C GLU A 133 -18.41 8.25 24.86
N ALA A 134 -19.22 9.28 24.61
CA ALA A 134 -19.60 10.20 25.67
C ALA A 134 -20.29 9.39 26.78
N PRO A 135 -19.98 9.64 28.07
CA PRO A 135 -20.67 8.95 29.15
C PRO A 135 -22.18 9.15 28.97
N ALA A 136 -22.94 8.05 29.07
CA ALA A 136 -24.39 8.11 29.04
C ALA A 136 -24.86 9.12 30.11
N ALA A 137 -25.59 10.14 29.67
CA ALA A 137 -26.17 11.17 30.53
C ALA A 137 -27.32 10.62 31.37
#